data_AF-A0A6I6K0S6-F1
#
_entry.id   AF-A0A6I6K0S6-F1
#
_cell.length_a   1.000
_cell.length_b   1.000
_cell.length_c   1.000
_cell.angle_alpha   90.00
_cell.angle_beta   90.00
_cell.angle_gamma   90.00
#
_symmetry.space_group_name_H-M   'P 1'
#
loop_
_entity.id
_entity.type
_entity.pdbx_description
1 polymer ?
#
loop_
_entity_poly.entity_id
_entity_poly.type
_entity_poly.pdbx_seq_one_letter_code
_entity_poly.pdbx_strand_id
1 'polypeptide(L)'
;MKNITSSSLVGDISAIESTNLDEAKIIEKEIQNGIVDNNSKLVTFKVEQIISNIESSNQLNIGGFVNANSKFKSFQTRYLALMLSNKRSPVLDHKGDIIATKCYGIGIGLVLKVKDIETKVNGNYGILAASAKLDFAKVGYTLKIIGPSKLPPEIKIPNTSGDFSVEAFQKLSDFVGVVKSAFKSMELKTLYPIELIKEEDLKLKLEKSDKRSIYFGVRKVVNGLSLYQAIQELREKDNSLNENVVQFVYRYFDLKDAYATPTETQKQNANKWLNAKFNKISAIDLNDTWVNIDSSFTGDIGDPEINYKPHKKPSNWANAAKVTLLEESKTSADFSSDLKIAAVAEVDTTFNSIVLTRDFARYMDVDSREDLPANSHVIQTRYGVGIRLMIKVSNIEFGTDVSFGAIGAISELNLANVEYSISGIGFADRNLLELLPGPQNITQETVRNLEKSFNDICKRLEETDVNELSPQAYKIRVSEAQNIDPTIETQAIVFSARQIRNKIRLGETLKKAREAGIAEELIKKAYSEFDVNGDEKISYQQRNEADDWLKI
;
A
#
# COMPACT_ATOMS: atom_id res chain seq x y z
N MET A 1 3.68 -16.52 7.10
CA MET A 1 2.92 -15.53 6.33
C MET A 1 1.46 -15.63 6.71
N LYS A 2 1.00 -14.82 7.67
CA LYS A 2 -0.43 -14.45 7.75
C LYS A 2 -0.51 -13.16 6.92
N ASN A 3 -1.16 -13.25 5.76
CA ASN A 3 -1.33 -12.11 4.87
C ASN A 3 -2.20 -11.05 5.58
N ILE A 4 -1.65 -9.85 5.75
CA ILE A 4 -2.33 -8.71 6.34
C ILE A 4 -3.00 -7.97 5.18
N THR A 5 -4.28 -8.26 4.94
CA THR A 5 -5.12 -7.44 4.08
C THR A 5 -5.93 -6.50 4.96
N SER A 6 -5.48 -5.25 5.00
CA SER A 6 -6.28 -4.03 5.09
C SER A 6 -7.76 -4.20 4.70
N SER A 7 -8.65 -3.84 5.62
CA SER A 7 -10.11 -3.80 5.42
C SER A 7 -10.73 -5.13 4.95
N SER A 8 -11.22 -5.92 5.90
CA SER A 8 -12.11 -7.03 5.55
C SER A 8 -13.53 -6.51 5.38
N LEU A 9 -14.21 -6.97 4.32
CA LEU A 9 -15.66 -6.83 4.25
C LEU A 9 -16.26 -7.64 5.41
N VAL A 10 -17.26 -7.07 6.10
CA VAL A 10 -17.83 -7.67 7.33
C VAL A 10 -18.46 -9.04 7.08
N GLY A 11 -18.61 -9.49 5.83
CA GLY A 11 -19.01 -10.87 5.50
C GLY A 11 -17.91 -11.95 5.65
N ASP A 12 -16.70 -11.60 6.10
CA ASP A 12 -15.59 -12.53 6.39
C ASP A 12 -15.25 -12.58 7.90
N ILE A 13 -16.27 -12.59 8.77
CA ILE A 13 -16.18 -12.52 10.26
C ILE A 13 -15.27 -13.60 10.86
N SER A 14 -15.07 -14.73 10.18
CA SER A 14 -14.14 -15.78 10.62
C SER A 14 -12.69 -15.32 10.75
N ALA A 15 -12.34 -14.09 10.31
CA ALA A 15 -11.00 -13.52 10.37
C ALA A 15 -10.68 -12.70 11.65
N ILE A 16 -11.60 -12.60 12.62
CA ILE A 16 -11.33 -11.94 13.92
C ILE A 16 -11.48 -12.95 15.07
N GLU A 17 -10.52 -13.88 15.13
CA GLU A 17 -10.44 -14.96 16.14
C GLU A 17 -10.40 -14.45 17.60
N SER A 18 -10.19 -13.15 17.83
CA SER A 18 -10.03 -12.51 19.15
C SER A 18 -11.28 -11.77 19.66
N THR A 19 -12.37 -11.71 18.90
CA THR A 19 -13.57 -10.95 19.26
C THR A 19 -14.36 -11.63 20.39
N ASN A 20 -14.96 -10.85 21.29
CA ASN A 20 -15.94 -11.38 22.23
C ASN A 20 -17.17 -11.95 21.47
N LEU A 21 -17.68 -13.10 21.90
CA LEU A 21 -18.85 -13.78 21.32
C LEU A 21 -20.08 -12.87 21.26
N ASP A 22 -20.26 -11.99 22.25
CA ASP A 22 -21.39 -11.06 22.28
C ASP A 22 -21.24 -9.95 21.24
N GLU A 23 -20.03 -9.44 21.03
CA GLU A 23 -19.74 -8.43 20.00
C GLU A 23 -19.89 -9.03 18.59
N ALA A 24 -19.47 -10.28 18.38
CA ALA A 24 -19.69 -11.00 17.13
C ALA A 24 -21.19 -11.12 16.79
N LYS A 25 -22.04 -11.46 17.77
CA LYS A 25 -23.50 -11.51 17.59
C LYS A 25 -24.11 -10.14 17.30
N ILE A 26 -23.60 -9.08 17.93
CA ILE A 26 -24.03 -7.71 17.65
C ILE A 26 -23.73 -7.37 16.19
N ILE A 27 -22.50 -7.64 15.74
CA ILE A 27 -22.08 -7.42 14.35
C ILE A 27 -22.98 -8.19 13.37
N GLU A 28 -23.21 -9.48 13.60
CA GLU A 28 -24.10 -10.28 12.75
C GLU A 28 -25.52 -9.70 12.68
N LYS A 29 -26.06 -9.26 13.82
CA LYS A 29 -27.38 -8.63 13.88
C LYS A 29 -27.42 -7.30 13.12
N GLU A 30 -26.36 -6.49 13.23
CA GLU A 30 -26.20 -5.24 12.49
C GLU A 30 -26.03 -5.48 10.98
N ILE A 31 -25.33 -6.53 10.56
CA ILE A 31 -25.25 -6.91 9.13
C ILE A 31 -26.63 -7.28 8.59
N GLN A 32 -27.42 -8.04 9.35
CA GLN A 32 -28.72 -8.52 8.90
C GLN A 32 -29.78 -7.41 8.87
N ASN A 33 -29.83 -6.59 9.91
CA ASN A 33 -30.92 -5.63 10.12
C ASN A 33 -30.53 -4.20 9.80
N GLY A 34 -29.22 -3.91 9.81
CA GLY A 34 -28.68 -2.56 9.82
C GLY A 34 -29.03 -1.79 11.10
N ILE A 35 -28.52 -0.56 11.19
CA ILE A 35 -28.79 0.38 12.27
C ILE A 35 -29.53 1.61 11.71
N VAL A 36 -30.55 2.06 12.43
CA VAL A 36 -31.24 3.32 12.10
C VAL A 36 -30.44 4.45 12.74
N ASP A 37 -29.91 5.35 11.91
CA ASP A 37 -29.16 6.52 12.36
C ASP A 37 -29.50 7.73 11.50
N ASN A 38 -30.36 8.61 12.02
CA ASN A 38 -30.82 9.80 11.31
C ASN A 38 -29.79 10.94 11.31
N ASN A 39 -28.74 10.85 12.13
CA ASN A 39 -27.73 11.90 12.27
C ASN A 39 -26.51 11.65 11.38
N SER A 40 -26.33 10.39 10.96
CA SER A 40 -25.20 10.00 10.13
C SER A 40 -25.51 10.16 8.65
N LYS A 41 -24.51 10.62 7.89
CA LYS A 41 -24.60 10.86 6.44
C LYS A 41 -23.51 10.07 5.74
N LEU A 42 -23.77 9.68 4.49
CA LEU A 42 -22.71 9.24 3.60
C LEU A 42 -21.78 10.43 3.33
N VAL A 43 -20.48 10.24 3.53
CA VAL A 43 -19.46 11.30 3.44
C VAL A 43 -18.24 10.90 2.63
N THR A 44 -18.11 9.62 2.28
CA THR A 44 -16.97 9.08 1.54
C THR A 44 -17.51 8.09 0.51
N PHE A 45 -16.94 8.08 -0.70
CA PHE A 45 -17.10 6.97 -1.63
C PHE A 45 -15.73 6.34 -1.90
N LYS A 46 -15.69 5.06 -2.21
CA LYS A 46 -14.46 4.32 -2.49
C LYS A 46 -14.73 3.29 -3.58
N VAL A 47 -14.00 3.36 -4.68
CA VAL A 47 -14.00 2.34 -5.73
C VAL A 47 -12.59 1.85 -5.94
N GLU A 48 -12.38 0.55 -5.87
CA GLU A 48 -11.04 -0.01 -5.99
C GLU A 48 -11.05 -1.36 -6.68
N GLN A 49 -9.93 -1.66 -7.33
CA GLN A 49 -9.60 -2.96 -7.89
C GLN A 49 -8.18 -3.31 -7.46
N ILE A 50 -8.06 -4.27 -6.55
CA ILE A 50 -6.78 -4.63 -5.92
C ILE A 50 -6.53 -6.14 -5.98
N ILE A 51 -5.25 -6.52 -5.90
CA ILE A 51 -4.77 -7.90 -5.84
C ILE A 51 -4.26 -8.15 -4.42
N SER A 52 -4.73 -9.22 -3.79
CA SER A 52 -4.40 -9.55 -2.41
C SER A 52 -4.20 -11.05 -2.19
N ASN A 53 -3.75 -11.43 -1.00
CA ASN A 53 -3.61 -12.82 -0.58
C ASN A 53 -2.78 -13.68 -1.56
N ILE A 54 -1.66 -13.13 -2.03
CA ILE A 54 -0.77 -13.82 -2.97
C ILE A 54 -0.03 -14.93 -2.23
N GLU A 55 -0.29 -16.18 -2.59
CA GLU A 55 0.50 -17.34 -2.15
C GLU A 55 1.41 -17.78 -3.30
N SER A 56 2.72 -17.82 -3.07
CA SER A 56 3.68 -18.39 -4.01
C SER A 56 3.89 -19.88 -3.74
N SER A 57 4.05 -20.68 -4.80
CA SER A 57 4.28 -22.13 -4.68
C SER A 57 5.68 -22.49 -4.15
N ASN A 58 6.61 -21.54 -4.16
CA ASN A 58 7.97 -21.63 -3.63
C ASN A 58 8.31 -20.33 -2.87
N GLN A 59 9.27 -20.36 -1.93
CA GLN A 59 9.94 -19.16 -1.36
C GLN A 59 10.78 -18.43 -2.44
N LEU A 60 10.14 -18.02 -3.53
CA LEU A 60 10.80 -17.58 -4.74
C LEU A 60 10.30 -16.19 -5.11
N ASN A 61 11.25 -15.27 -5.08
CA ASN A 61 11.09 -13.86 -5.33
C ASN A 61 10.57 -13.59 -6.74
N ILE A 62 9.56 -12.73 -6.83
CA ILE A 62 8.88 -12.35 -8.07
C ILE A 62 9.77 -11.34 -8.81
N GLY A 63 10.93 -11.80 -9.27
CA GLY A 63 11.84 -11.00 -10.08
C GLY A 63 11.33 -10.89 -11.52
N GLY A 64 10.98 -9.67 -11.94
CA GLY A 64 10.56 -9.34 -13.30
C GLY A 64 11.70 -9.34 -14.32
N PHE A 65 12.33 -10.49 -14.54
CA PHE A 65 13.28 -10.72 -15.63
C PHE A 65 12.71 -11.79 -16.56
N VAL A 66 12.49 -11.43 -17.83
CA VAL A 66 12.02 -12.28 -18.95
C VAL A 66 11.20 -13.49 -18.52
N ASN A 67 9.87 -13.37 -18.49
CA ASN A 67 8.97 -14.52 -18.35
C ASN A 67 9.47 -15.57 -17.33
N ALA A 68 10.00 -15.14 -16.19
CA ALA A 68 10.36 -16.08 -15.15
C ALA A 68 9.05 -16.79 -14.74
N ASN A 69 9.04 -18.12 -14.83
CA ASN A 69 7.93 -19.02 -14.52
C ASN A 69 7.55 -18.98 -13.02
N SER A 70 7.43 -17.80 -12.40
CA SER A 70 6.88 -17.65 -11.07
C SER A 70 5.38 -17.93 -11.17
N LYS A 71 5.02 -19.19 -10.94
CA LYS A 71 3.63 -19.62 -10.81
C LYS A 71 3.15 -19.21 -9.42
N PHE A 72 2.23 -18.24 -9.38
CA PHE A 72 1.40 -18.06 -8.20
C PHE A 72 0.73 -19.40 -7.88
N LYS A 73 0.62 -19.77 -6.60
CA LYS A 73 -0.20 -20.92 -6.23
C LYS A 73 -1.66 -20.49 -6.16
N SER A 74 -1.89 -19.34 -5.53
CA SER A 74 -3.19 -18.72 -5.43
C SER A 74 -3.04 -17.21 -5.23
N PHE A 75 -4.07 -16.46 -5.60
CA PHE A 75 -4.25 -15.07 -5.19
C PHE A 75 -5.72 -14.71 -5.21
N GLN A 76 -6.05 -13.53 -4.68
CA GLN A 76 -7.38 -12.95 -4.79
C GLN A 76 -7.29 -11.64 -5.57
N THR A 77 -8.28 -11.38 -6.42
CA THR A 77 -8.53 -10.03 -6.94
C THR A 77 -9.89 -9.59 -6.45
N ARG A 78 -10.00 -8.35 -5.97
CA ARG A 78 -11.27 -7.80 -5.51
C ARG A 78 -11.58 -6.51 -6.24
N TYR A 79 -12.85 -6.30 -6.51
CA TYR A 79 -13.43 -5.03 -6.90
C TYR A 79 -14.41 -4.62 -5.80
N LEU A 80 -14.25 -3.41 -5.26
CA LEU A 80 -15.19 -2.82 -4.30
C LEU A 80 -15.74 -1.51 -4.86
N ALA A 81 -17.03 -1.27 -4.63
CA ALA A 81 -17.63 0.06 -4.79
C ALA A 81 -18.52 0.36 -3.60
N LEU A 82 -18.05 1.28 -2.75
CA LEU A 82 -18.59 1.56 -1.43
C LEU A 82 -18.97 3.04 -1.29
N MET A 83 -20.00 3.31 -0.51
CA MET A 83 -20.27 4.61 0.08
C MET A 83 -20.28 4.46 1.59
N LEU A 84 -19.41 5.20 2.25
CA LEU A 84 -19.16 5.12 3.68
C LEU A 84 -19.80 6.33 4.38
N SER A 85 -20.40 6.04 5.53
CA SER A 85 -20.95 6.99 6.47
C SER A 85 -19.86 7.57 7.37
N ASN A 86 -20.15 8.74 7.95
CA ASN A 86 -19.35 9.30 9.06
C ASN A 86 -19.52 8.51 10.37
N LYS A 87 -20.44 7.53 10.41
CA LYS A 87 -20.60 6.62 11.55
C LYS A 87 -19.43 5.62 11.62
N ARG A 88 -18.81 5.56 12.80
CA ARG A 88 -17.82 4.56 13.21
C ARG A 88 -18.22 3.97 14.55
N SER A 89 -17.79 2.75 14.84
CA SER A 89 -17.98 2.10 16.14
C SER A 89 -16.84 1.12 16.41
N PRO A 90 -16.24 1.11 17.61
CA PRO A 90 -15.16 0.18 17.93
C PRO A 90 -15.69 -1.26 18.02
N VAL A 91 -14.79 -2.22 17.78
CA VAL A 91 -14.94 -3.64 18.09
C VAL A 91 -13.98 -3.95 19.22
N LEU A 92 -14.51 -4.51 20.31
CA LEU A 92 -13.75 -4.80 21.51
C LEU A 92 -13.44 -6.29 21.64
N ASP A 93 -12.28 -6.62 22.19
CA ASP A 93 -11.97 -7.98 22.60
C ASP A 93 -12.60 -8.32 23.98
N HIS A 94 -12.26 -9.51 24.49
CA HIS A 94 -12.72 -10.00 25.79
C HIS A 94 -12.16 -9.21 26.99
N LYS A 95 -11.13 -8.39 26.80
CA LYS A 95 -10.52 -7.52 27.82
C LYS A 95 -11.06 -6.09 27.76
N GLY A 96 -11.83 -5.75 26.71
CA GLY A 96 -12.32 -4.40 26.46
C GLY A 96 -11.35 -3.57 25.62
N ASP A 97 -10.29 -4.16 25.09
CA ASP A 97 -9.34 -3.49 24.21
C ASP A 97 -9.94 -3.37 22.80
N ILE A 98 -9.72 -2.24 22.13
CA ILE A 98 -10.15 -2.05 20.74
C ILE A 98 -9.28 -2.93 19.85
N ILE A 99 -9.91 -3.78 19.03
CA ILE A 99 -9.21 -4.66 18.08
C ILE A 99 -9.53 -4.31 16.63
N ALA A 100 -10.65 -3.62 16.38
CA ALA A 100 -11.02 -3.12 15.06
C ALA A 100 -12.00 -1.95 15.17
N THR A 101 -12.21 -1.25 14.06
CA THR A 101 -13.24 -0.21 13.90
C THR A 101 -14.23 -0.61 12.80
N LYS A 102 -15.53 -0.61 13.15
CA LYS A 102 -16.65 -0.78 12.23
C LYS A 102 -16.89 0.49 11.44
N CYS A 103 -16.92 0.33 10.13
CA CYS A 103 -17.26 1.37 9.18
C CYS A 103 -18.62 1.06 8.57
N TYR A 104 -19.55 2.01 8.64
CA TYR A 104 -20.91 1.81 8.18
C TYR A 104 -21.15 2.42 6.80
N GLY A 105 -22.05 1.84 6.00
CA GLY A 105 -22.35 2.33 4.66
C GLY A 105 -23.20 1.39 3.82
N ILE A 106 -23.04 1.49 2.51
CA ILE A 106 -23.58 0.60 1.49
C ILE A 106 -22.54 0.34 0.40
N GLY A 107 -22.67 -0.73 -0.35
CA GLY A 107 -21.78 -1.02 -1.46
C GLY A 107 -21.96 -2.39 -2.08
N ILE A 108 -21.04 -2.69 -2.98
CA ILE A 108 -20.94 -3.96 -3.68
C ILE A 108 -19.48 -4.38 -3.70
N GLY A 109 -19.25 -5.67 -3.50
CA GLY A 109 -17.93 -6.30 -3.58
C GLY A 109 -17.97 -7.51 -4.47
N LEU A 110 -16.98 -7.64 -5.35
CA LEU A 110 -16.76 -8.81 -6.19
C LEU A 110 -15.37 -9.33 -5.91
N VAL A 111 -15.28 -10.54 -5.35
CA VAL A 111 -14.01 -11.20 -5.04
C VAL A 111 -13.84 -12.38 -5.98
N LEU A 112 -12.70 -12.45 -6.67
CA LEU A 112 -12.27 -13.62 -7.43
C LEU A 112 -11.17 -14.34 -6.65
N LYS A 113 -11.37 -15.63 -6.40
CA LYS A 113 -10.38 -16.53 -5.82
C LYS A 113 -9.74 -17.32 -6.95
N VAL A 114 -8.45 -17.05 -7.19
CA VAL A 114 -7.65 -17.68 -8.24
C VAL A 114 -6.77 -18.75 -7.60
N LYS A 115 -6.82 -19.98 -8.09
CA LYS A 115 -6.06 -21.12 -7.58
C LYS A 115 -5.51 -21.97 -8.72
N ASP A 116 -4.57 -22.85 -8.39
CA ASP A 116 -4.01 -23.85 -9.30
C ASP A 116 -3.50 -23.22 -10.60
N ILE A 117 -2.73 -22.14 -10.47
CA ILE A 117 -2.28 -21.34 -11.61
C ILE A 117 -1.11 -22.05 -12.31
N GLU A 118 -1.32 -22.44 -13.56
CA GLU A 118 -0.34 -23.20 -14.33
C GLU A 118 0.62 -22.31 -15.14
N THR A 119 0.29 -21.03 -15.33
CA THR A 119 1.03 -20.07 -16.17
C THR A 119 1.15 -18.69 -15.51
N LYS A 120 1.86 -17.75 -16.14
CA LYS A 120 1.85 -16.34 -15.70
C LYS A 120 0.47 -15.74 -15.98
N VAL A 121 -0.23 -15.36 -14.92
CA VAL A 121 -1.57 -14.75 -15.01
C VAL A 121 -1.54 -13.37 -14.38
N ASN A 122 -2.00 -12.37 -15.12
CA ASN A 122 -2.25 -11.01 -14.63
C ASN A 122 -3.63 -10.99 -13.92
N GLY A 123 -3.73 -10.28 -12.81
CA GLY A 123 -4.98 -10.15 -12.03
C GLY A 123 -6.14 -9.40 -12.71
N ASN A 124 -5.97 -8.97 -13.96
CA ASN A 124 -7.02 -8.39 -14.80
C ASN A 124 -8.19 -9.39 -15.02
N TYR A 125 -9.42 -8.91 -14.84
CA TYR A 125 -10.65 -9.74 -14.84
C TYR A 125 -10.85 -10.53 -16.13
N GLY A 126 -10.67 -9.91 -17.30
CA GLY A 126 -10.77 -10.59 -18.59
C GLY A 126 -9.66 -11.61 -18.83
N ILE A 127 -8.45 -11.37 -18.30
CA ILE A 127 -7.36 -12.35 -18.35
C ILE A 127 -7.72 -13.55 -17.48
N LEU A 128 -8.23 -13.32 -16.27
CA LEU A 128 -8.70 -14.39 -15.38
C LEU A 128 -9.83 -15.21 -16.00
N ALA A 129 -10.80 -14.57 -16.65
CA ALA A 129 -11.87 -15.25 -17.36
C ALA A 129 -11.35 -16.11 -18.52
N ALA A 130 -10.35 -15.62 -19.26
CA ALA A 130 -9.69 -16.39 -20.32
C ALA A 130 -8.86 -17.55 -19.74
N SER A 131 -8.12 -17.32 -18.65
CA SER A 131 -7.34 -18.35 -17.96
C SER A 131 -8.22 -19.48 -17.42
N ALA A 132 -9.39 -19.16 -16.88
CA ALA A 132 -10.38 -20.15 -16.45
C ALA A 132 -10.90 -20.98 -17.64
N LYS A 133 -11.20 -20.33 -18.77
CA LYS A 133 -11.68 -21.01 -19.98
C LYS A 133 -10.65 -21.95 -20.62
N LEU A 134 -9.37 -21.63 -20.47
CA LEU A 134 -8.25 -22.42 -21.02
C LEU A 134 -7.65 -23.41 -20.00
N ASP A 135 -8.29 -23.59 -18.85
CA ASP A 135 -7.84 -24.43 -17.74
C ASP A 135 -6.43 -24.07 -17.21
N PHE A 136 -5.98 -22.84 -17.42
CA PHE A 136 -4.70 -22.34 -16.89
C PHE A 136 -4.78 -21.89 -15.43
N ALA A 137 -5.98 -21.70 -14.90
CA ALA A 137 -6.23 -21.42 -13.48
C ALA A 137 -7.68 -21.76 -13.12
N LYS A 138 -7.93 -22.17 -11.87
CA LYS A 138 -9.29 -22.26 -11.33
C LYS A 138 -9.68 -20.92 -10.74
N VAL A 139 -10.72 -20.31 -11.29
CA VAL A 139 -11.20 -18.99 -10.85
C VAL A 139 -12.63 -19.12 -10.37
N GLY A 140 -12.84 -18.96 -9.06
CA GLY A 140 -14.18 -18.85 -8.46
C GLY A 140 -14.49 -17.40 -8.13
N TYR A 141 -15.75 -16.98 -8.24
CA TYR A 141 -16.19 -15.65 -7.83
C TYR A 141 -17.12 -15.70 -6.63
N THR A 142 -17.16 -14.59 -5.89
CA THR A 142 -18.12 -14.31 -4.82
C THR A 142 -18.57 -12.86 -4.94
N LEU A 143 -19.87 -12.66 -5.11
CA LEU A 143 -20.53 -11.38 -5.16
C LEU A 143 -21.17 -11.10 -3.80
N LYS A 144 -20.79 -9.99 -3.19
CA LYS A 144 -21.33 -9.49 -1.92
C LYS A 144 -22.03 -8.16 -2.19
N ILE A 145 -23.34 -8.09 -1.94
CA ILE A 145 -24.07 -6.82 -1.86
C ILE A 145 -24.13 -6.48 -0.39
N ILE A 146 -23.66 -5.30 -0.02
CA ILE A 146 -23.47 -4.91 1.37
C ILE A 146 -24.29 -3.65 1.60
N GLY A 147 -25.19 -3.69 2.58
CA GLY A 147 -26.18 -2.64 2.75
C GLY A 147 -27.58 -3.25 2.81
N PRO A 148 -28.52 -2.82 1.95
CA PRO A 148 -29.91 -3.23 2.08
C PRO A 148 -30.09 -4.73 1.88
N SER A 149 -30.77 -5.37 2.83
CA SER A 149 -31.11 -6.80 2.77
C SER A 149 -32.02 -7.17 1.59
N LYS A 150 -32.64 -6.17 0.93
CA LYS A 150 -33.41 -6.31 -0.30
C LYS A 150 -33.11 -5.15 -1.24
N LEU A 151 -32.53 -5.46 -2.41
CA LEU A 151 -32.56 -4.56 -3.55
C LEU A 151 -34.01 -4.42 -4.06
N PRO A 152 -34.33 -3.34 -4.81
CA PRO A 152 -35.60 -3.23 -5.51
C PRO A 152 -35.95 -4.54 -6.26
N PRO A 153 -37.20 -5.02 -6.17
CA PRO A 153 -37.59 -6.34 -6.70
C PRO A 153 -37.37 -6.48 -8.21
N GLU A 154 -37.23 -5.37 -8.93
CA GLU A 154 -36.92 -5.33 -10.37
C GLU A 154 -35.48 -5.77 -10.67
N ILE A 155 -34.59 -5.73 -9.67
CA ILE A 155 -33.17 -6.07 -9.82
C ILE A 155 -32.97 -7.56 -9.55
N LYS A 156 -32.79 -8.32 -10.63
CA LYS A 156 -32.43 -9.74 -10.54
C LYS A 156 -30.97 -9.89 -10.16
N ILE A 157 -30.72 -10.36 -8.94
CA ILE A 157 -29.37 -10.66 -8.46
C ILE A 157 -28.88 -11.93 -9.18
N PRO A 158 -27.71 -11.91 -9.84
CA PRO A 158 -27.11 -13.11 -10.39
C PRO A 158 -26.73 -14.09 -9.25
N ASN A 159 -26.28 -15.29 -9.59
CA ASN A 159 -25.73 -16.20 -8.58
C ASN A 159 -24.64 -15.46 -7.78
N THR A 160 -24.69 -15.57 -6.45
CA THR A 160 -23.76 -14.87 -5.56
C THR A 160 -22.39 -15.54 -5.47
N SER A 161 -22.26 -16.76 -6.01
CA SER A 161 -21.00 -17.47 -6.18
C SER A 161 -21.08 -18.41 -7.37
N GLY A 162 -19.92 -18.78 -7.90
CA GLY A 162 -19.79 -19.75 -8.97
C GLY A 162 -18.42 -19.73 -9.62
N ASP A 163 -18.27 -20.46 -10.72
CA ASP A 163 -17.07 -20.42 -11.55
C ASP A 163 -17.06 -19.16 -12.40
N PHE A 164 -15.89 -18.54 -12.51
CA PHE A 164 -15.72 -17.30 -13.21
C PHE A 164 -15.36 -17.56 -14.68
N SER A 165 -16.25 -17.14 -15.58
CA SER A 165 -16.09 -17.24 -17.03
C SER A 165 -16.23 -15.85 -17.69
N VAL A 166 -16.06 -15.78 -19.02
CA VAL A 166 -16.30 -14.55 -19.79
C VAL A 166 -17.76 -14.11 -19.68
N GLU A 167 -18.70 -15.06 -19.71
CA GLU A 167 -20.13 -14.79 -19.56
C GLU A 167 -20.47 -14.34 -18.13
N ALA A 168 -19.82 -14.93 -17.12
CA ALA A 168 -19.97 -14.48 -15.74
C ALA A 168 -19.44 -13.05 -15.57
N PHE A 169 -18.29 -12.74 -16.16
CA PHE A 169 -17.70 -11.40 -16.12
C PHE A 169 -18.64 -10.34 -16.70
N GLN A 170 -19.18 -10.57 -17.91
CA GLN A 170 -20.12 -9.62 -18.53
C GLN A 170 -21.37 -9.40 -17.66
N LYS A 171 -22.00 -10.50 -17.20
CA LYS A 171 -23.20 -10.42 -16.34
C LYS A 171 -22.94 -9.67 -15.03
N LEU A 172 -21.78 -9.90 -14.41
CA LEU A 172 -21.40 -9.24 -13.16
C LEU A 172 -21.10 -7.77 -13.38
N SER A 173 -20.43 -7.40 -14.48
CA SER A 173 -20.18 -6.00 -14.83
C SER A 173 -21.48 -5.23 -15.08
N ASP A 174 -22.40 -5.80 -15.87
CA ASP A 174 -23.72 -5.23 -16.12
C ASP A 174 -24.52 -5.07 -14.81
N PHE A 175 -24.48 -6.10 -13.96
CA PHE A 175 -25.14 -6.09 -12.66
C PHE A 175 -24.61 -4.98 -11.74
N VAL A 176 -23.29 -4.78 -11.67
CA VAL A 176 -22.70 -3.67 -10.91
C VAL A 176 -23.22 -2.33 -11.39
N GLY A 177 -23.36 -2.14 -12.71
CA GLY A 177 -23.96 -0.93 -13.29
C GLY A 177 -25.41 -0.72 -12.82
N VAL A 178 -26.24 -1.78 -12.85
CA VAL A 178 -27.63 -1.72 -12.38
C VAL A 178 -27.72 -1.38 -10.89
N VAL A 179 -26.87 -1.99 -10.05
CA VAL A 179 -26.85 -1.73 -8.60
C VAL A 179 -26.45 -0.29 -8.28
N LYS A 180 -25.45 0.27 -9.00
CA LYS A 180 -25.04 1.67 -8.85
C LYS A 180 -26.22 2.61 -9.13
N SER A 181 -26.95 2.38 -10.21
CA SER A 181 -28.15 3.16 -10.56
C SER A 181 -29.27 3.00 -9.53
N ALA A 182 -29.40 1.84 -8.91
CA ALA A 182 -30.40 1.60 -7.87
C ALA A 182 -30.08 2.33 -6.54
N PHE A 183 -28.81 2.40 -6.16
CA PHE A 183 -28.40 3.11 -4.95
C PHE A 183 -28.71 4.61 -5.00
N LYS A 184 -28.77 5.20 -6.20
CA LYS A 184 -29.16 6.60 -6.42
C LYS A 184 -30.60 6.88 -6.00
N SER A 185 -31.54 6.00 -6.35
CA SER A 185 -32.98 6.18 -6.13
C SER A 185 -33.47 5.64 -4.79
N MET A 186 -32.67 4.81 -4.12
CA MET A 186 -33.03 4.21 -2.84
C MET A 186 -33.15 5.25 -1.72
N GLU A 187 -34.09 5.09 -0.78
CA GLU A 187 -34.09 5.88 0.45
C GLU A 187 -33.21 5.19 1.50
N LEU A 188 -32.14 5.86 1.96
CA LEU A 188 -31.21 5.27 2.92
C LEU A 188 -31.64 5.61 4.35
N LYS A 189 -32.47 4.76 4.96
CA LYS A 189 -32.88 4.89 6.39
C LYS A 189 -31.99 4.13 7.36
N THR A 190 -31.19 3.21 6.82
CA THR A 190 -30.46 2.23 7.60
C THR A 190 -29.02 2.16 7.10
N LEU A 191 -28.07 2.13 8.02
CA LEU A 191 -26.66 1.93 7.75
C LEU A 191 -26.24 0.52 8.14
N TYR A 192 -25.30 -0.06 7.42
CA TYR A 192 -24.84 -1.42 7.66
C TYR A 192 -23.33 -1.40 7.90
N PRO A 193 -22.79 -2.21 8.82
CA PRO A 193 -21.35 -2.37 8.92
C PRO A 193 -20.87 -3.02 7.61
N ILE A 194 -20.01 -2.32 6.86
CA ILE A 194 -19.55 -2.76 5.53
C ILE A 194 -18.05 -3.01 5.46
N GLU A 195 -17.29 -2.44 6.39
CA GLU A 195 -15.83 -2.56 6.46
C GLU A 195 -15.37 -2.64 7.91
N LEU A 196 -14.40 -3.51 8.18
CA LEU A 196 -13.71 -3.63 9.47
C LEU A 196 -12.24 -3.27 9.27
N ILE A 197 -11.78 -2.25 9.97
CA ILE A 197 -10.38 -1.82 9.98
C ILE A 197 -9.75 -2.39 11.25
N LYS A 198 -8.79 -3.32 11.15
CA LYS A 198 -8.18 -3.89 12.36
C LYS A 198 -7.14 -2.93 12.93
N GLU A 199 -7.05 -2.87 14.26
CA GLU A 199 -6.03 -2.04 14.93
C GLU A 199 -4.60 -2.49 14.62
N GLU A 200 -4.39 -3.79 14.39
CA GLU A 200 -3.09 -4.28 13.93
C GLU A 200 -2.73 -3.82 12.51
N ASP A 201 -3.71 -3.53 11.66
CA ASP A 201 -3.50 -2.95 10.32
C ASP A 201 -3.10 -1.47 10.42
N LEU A 202 -3.42 -0.80 11.55
CA LEU A 202 -3.01 0.56 11.85
C LEU A 202 -1.57 0.64 12.39
N LYS A 203 -1.03 -0.49 12.87
CA LYS A 203 0.33 -0.56 13.40
C LYS A 203 1.32 -0.85 12.28
N LEU A 204 2.14 0.14 11.97
CA LEU A 204 3.31 0.01 11.10
C LEU A 204 4.20 -1.15 11.58
N LYS A 205 4.18 -2.29 10.89
CA LYS A 205 5.12 -3.39 11.13
C LYS A 205 6.21 -3.38 10.05
N LEU A 206 7.45 -3.26 10.50
CA LEU A 206 8.66 -3.19 9.67
C LEU A 206 9.37 -4.55 9.72
N GLU A 207 9.44 -5.27 8.59
CA GLU A 207 10.19 -6.52 8.52
C GLU A 207 11.64 -6.34 8.02
N LYS A 208 12.55 -7.20 8.50
CA LYS A 208 14.01 -7.02 8.57
C LYS A 208 14.85 -7.86 7.56
N SER A 209 14.27 -8.55 6.57
CA SER A 209 14.96 -9.64 5.85
C SER A 209 15.75 -9.27 4.57
N ASP A 210 15.76 -8.01 4.12
CA ASP A 210 16.28 -7.66 2.78
C ASP A 210 17.76 -7.23 2.72
N LYS A 211 18.43 -7.11 3.87
CA LYS A 211 19.79 -6.54 4.01
C LYS A 211 20.88 -7.28 3.21
N ARG A 212 20.89 -8.62 3.22
CA ARG A 212 21.92 -9.41 2.50
C ARG A 212 21.75 -9.34 0.98
N SER A 213 20.51 -9.33 0.50
CA SER A 213 20.18 -9.17 -0.91
C SER A 213 20.64 -7.82 -1.45
N ILE A 214 20.49 -6.74 -0.64
CA ILE A 214 21.04 -5.42 -0.97
C ILE A 214 22.56 -5.51 -1.13
N TYR A 215 23.26 -6.06 -0.13
CA TYR A 215 24.73 -6.17 -0.18
C TYR A 215 25.22 -6.99 -1.38
N PHE A 216 24.58 -8.13 -1.68
CA PHE A 216 24.86 -8.95 -2.85
C PHE A 216 24.74 -8.12 -4.13
N GLY A 217 23.60 -7.44 -4.33
CA GLY A 217 23.35 -6.61 -5.51
C GLY A 217 24.43 -5.53 -5.69
N VAL A 218 24.80 -4.83 -4.61
CA VAL A 218 25.80 -3.76 -4.68
C VAL A 218 27.16 -4.33 -5.10
N ARG A 219 27.55 -5.49 -4.54
CA ARG A 219 28.80 -6.16 -4.93
C ARG A 219 28.83 -6.53 -6.41
N LYS A 220 27.72 -7.03 -6.96
CA LYS A 220 27.66 -7.39 -8.39
C LYS A 220 27.76 -6.16 -9.29
N VAL A 221 27.13 -5.04 -8.90
CA VAL A 221 27.31 -3.76 -9.60
C VAL A 221 28.78 -3.32 -9.56
N VAL A 222 29.45 -3.34 -8.40
CA VAL A 222 30.88 -2.99 -8.28
C VAL A 222 31.77 -3.84 -9.18
N ASN A 223 31.49 -5.15 -9.24
CA ASN A 223 32.22 -6.09 -10.07
C ASN A 223 31.90 -5.95 -11.58
N GLY A 224 30.98 -5.07 -11.97
CA GLY A 224 30.63 -4.82 -13.36
C GLY A 224 29.76 -5.90 -14.00
N LEU A 225 29.09 -6.74 -13.21
CA LEU A 225 28.13 -7.70 -13.75
C LEU A 225 26.82 -7.01 -14.11
N SER A 226 26.22 -7.39 -15.23
CA SER A 226 24.84 -7.01 -15.55
C SER A 226 23.86 -7.65 -14.55
N LEU A 227 22.65 -7.11 -14.47
CA LEU A 227 21.62 -7.66 -13.57
C LEU A 227 21.30 -9.11 -13.94
N TYR A 228 21.24 -9.41 -15.24
CA TYR A 228 21.05 -10.78 -15.73
C TYR A 228 22.09 -11.75 -15.14
N GLN A 229 23.37 -11.40 -15.23
CA GLN A 229 24.46 -12.22 -14.72
C GLN A 229 24.41 -12.36 -13.19
N ALA A 230 24.08 -11.27 -12.49
CA ALA A 230 23.93 -11.28 -11.03
C ALA A 230 22.81 -12.22 -10.57
N ILE A 231 21.67 -12.24 -11.27
CA ILE A 231 20.55 -13.14 -10.95
C ILE A 231 20.88 -14.59 -11.30
N GLN A 232 21.57 -14.86 -12.41
CA GLN A 232 22.07 -16.21 -12.70
C GLN A 232 22.97 -16.72 -11.57
N GLU A 233 23.93 -15.90 -11.14
CA GLU A 233 24.83 -16.26 -10.05
C GLU A 233 24.08 -16.46 -8.72
N LEU A 234 23.04 -15.66 -8.45
CA LEU A 234 22.19 -15.80 -7.26
C LEU A 234 21.49 -17.16 -7.24
N ARG A 235 20.84 -17.54 -8.36
CA ARG A 235 20.11 -18.82 -8.49
C ARG A 235 21.02 -20.04 -8.39
N GLU A 236 22.28 -19.91 -8.79
CA GLU A 236 23.28 -20.97 -8.69
C GLU A 236 23.83 -21.15 -7.27
N LYS A 237 23.91 -20.07 -6.48
CA LYS A 237 24.64 -20.06 -5.20
C LYS A 237 23.76 -20.06 -3.97
N ASP A 238 22.66 -19.32 -3.96
CA ASP A 238 21.88 -19.10 -2.76
C ASP A 238 20.42 -18.71 -3.08
N ASN A 239 19.51 -19.67 -2.93
CA ASN A 239 18.07 -19.46 -3.12
C ASN A 239 17.41 -18.65 -2.00
N SER A 240 18.13 -18.29 -0.93
CA SER A 240 17.58 -17.50 0.18
C SER A 240 17.56 -16.00 -0.09
N LEU A 241 18.26 -15.52 -1.13
CA LEU A 241 18.34 -14.10 -1.47
C LEU A 241 17.17 -13.59 -2.31
N ASN A 242 16.81 -12.33 -2.07
CA ASN A 242 15.68 -11.66 -2.68
C ASN A 242 16.04 -11.02 -4.03
N GLU A 243 15.63 -11.65 -5.14
CA GLU A 243 15.85 -11.12 -6.49
C GLU A 243 15.25 -9.72 -6.67
N ASN A 244 14.08 -9.40 -6.09
CA ASN A 244 13.47 -8.06 -6.19
C ASN A 244 14.31 -6.98 -5.54
N VAL A 245 14.96 -7.33 -4.43
CA VAL A 245 15.87 -6.43 -3.75
C VAL A 245 17.15 -6.23 -4.57
N VAL A 246 17.66 -7.29 -5.22
CA VAL A 246 18.80 -7.17 -6.14
C VAL A 246 18.45 -6.27 -7.33
N GLN A 247 17.26 -6.44 -7.92
CA GLN A 247 16.78 -5.56 -9.00
C GLN A 247 16.64 -4.11 -8.53
N PHE A 248 16.10 -3.90 -7.33
CA PHE A 248 16.05 -2.59 -6.70
C PHE A 248 17.45 -1.97 -6.60
N VAL A 249 18.47 -2.71 -6.18
CA VAL A 249 19.84 -2.18 -6.11
C VAL A 249 20.37 -1.75 -7.48
N TYR A 250 20.06 -2.49 -8.54
CA TYR A 250 20.48 -2.09 -9.89
C TYR A 250 19.79 -0.78 -10.32
N ARG A 251 18.48 -0.62 -10.04
CA ARG A 251 17.78 0.66 -10.24
C ARG A 251 18.32 1.77 -9.34
N TYR A 252 18.73 1.43 -8.12
CA TYR A 252 19.34 2.36 -7.18
C TYR A 252 20.63 2.96 -7.74
N PHE A 253 21.37 2.26 -8.60
CA PHE A 253 22.50 2.83 -9.34
C PHE A 253 22.15 3.25 -10.78
N ASP A 254 20.88 3.53 -11.05
CA ASP A 254 20.38 4.04 -12.34
C ASP A 254 20.61 3.09 -13.53
N LEU A 255 20.73 1.78 -13.29
CA LEU A 255 20.66 0.78 -14.35
C LEU A 255 19.21 0.55 -14.76
N LYS A 256 18.94 0.65 -16.07
CA LYS A 256 17.62 0.45 -16.66
C LYS A 256 17.57 -0.73 -17.63
N ASP A 257 18.73 -1.22 -18.08
CA ASP A 257 18.83 -2.38 -18.94
C ASP A 257 19.44 -3.55 -18.15
N ALA A 258 18.63 -4.59 -18.07
CA ALA A 258 18.90 -5.92 -17.57
C ALA A 258 20.25 -6.51 -18.01
N TYR A 259 20.58 -6.32 -19.28
CA TYR A 259 21.71 -6.94 -19.97
C TYR A 259 22.92 -6.02 -20.05
N ALA A 260 22.72 -4.71 -19.88
CA ALA A 260 23.80 -3.76 -19.85
C ALA A 260 24.71 -3.97 -18.63
N THR A 261 26.01 -3.89 -18.87
CA THR A 261 27.00 -3.87 -17.78
C THR A 261 27.04 -2.46 -17.15
N PRO A 262 27.27 -2.36 -15.82
CA PRO A 262 27.41 -1.07 -15.15
C PRO A 262 28.53 -0.20 -15.74
N THR A 263 28.22 1.07 -15.99
CA THR A 263 29.20 2.08 -16.39
C THR A 263 30.21 2.36 -15.27
N GLU A 264 31.37 2.95 -15.58
CA GLU A 264 32.36 3.28 -14.54
C GLU A 264 31.81 4.18 -13.44
N THR A 265 30.96 5.15 -13.79
CA THR A 265 30.33 6.02 -12.79
C THR A 265 29.45 5.23 -11.83
N GLN A 266 28.68 4.25 -12.34
CA GLN A 266 27.81 3.40 -11.53
C GLN A 266 28.64 2.48 -10.63
N LYS A 267 29.72 1.88 -11.15
CA LYS A 267 30.66 1.06 -10.36
C LYS A 267 31.32 1.87 -9.24
N GLN A 268 31.75 3.09 -9.55
CA GLN A 268 32.33 4.00 -8.57
C GLN A 268 31.32 4.40 -7.49
N ASN A 269 30.07 4.71 -7.84
CA ASN A 269 29.02 5.03 -6.87
C ASN A 269 28.68 3.83 -5.99
N ALA A 270 28.57 2.63 -6.56
CA ALA A 270 28.38 1.40 -5.80
C ALA A 270 29.55 1.10 -4.85
N ASN A 271 30.78 1.36 -5.29
CA ASN A 271 31.95 1.22 -4.42
C ASN A 271 31.99 2.29 -3.31
N LYS A 272 31.60 3.54 -3.61
CA LYS A 272 31.41 4.58 -2.59
C LYS A 272 30.33 4.16 -1.60
N TRP A 273 29.24 3.55 -2.06
CA TRP A 273 28.18 3.04 -1.19
C TRP A 273 28.71 1.95 -0.25
N LEU A 274 29.51 0.99 -0.73
CA LEU A 274 30.13 -0.04 0.12
C LEU A 274 31.04 0.54 1.22
N ASN A 275 31.53 1.76 1.00
CA ASN A 275 32.39 2.48 1.93
C ASN A 275 31.63 3.60 2.68
N ALA A 276 30.30 3.60 2.62
CA ALA A 276 29.42 4.59 3.24
C ALA A 276 29.70 6.05 2.84
N LYS A 277 30.11 6.27 1.59
CA LYS A 277 30.40 7.59 1.00
C LYS A 277 29.41 7.98 -0.11
N PHE A 278 28.33 7.23 -0.25
CA PHE A 278 27.27 7.48 -1.22
C PHE A 278 25.94 7.00 -0.66
N ASN A 279 24.95 7.88 -0.68
CA ASN A 279 23.54 7.56 -0.50
C ASN A 279 22.72 8.53 -1.39
N LYS A 280 21.45 8.21 -1.65
CA LYS A 280 20.60 9.00 -2.56
C LYS A 280 19.78 10.10 -1.87
N ILE A 281 19.97 10.34 -0.57
CA ILE A 281 19.13 11.29 0.19
C ILE A 281 19.63 12.73 0.05
N SER A 282 18.68 13.65 -0.14
CA SER A 282 18.85 15.10 0.00
C SER A 282 18.35 15.57 1.37
N ALA A 283 18.86 16.70 1.89
CA ALA A 283 18.44 17.27 3.17
C ALA A 283 16.90 17.36 3.31
N ILE A 284 16.38 17.21 4.53
CA ILE A 284 14.94 17.26 4.83
C ILE A 284 14.40 18.65 4.44
N ASP A 285 13.59 18.71 3.38
CA ASP A 285 12.76 19.90 3.11
C ASP A 285 11.48 19.79 3.91
N LEU A 286 11.38 20.59 4.98
CA LEU A 286 10.20 20.63 5.84
C LEU A 286 8.94 21.12 5.11
N ASN A 287 9.05 21.77 3.95
CA ASN A 287 7.89 22.23 3.19
C ASN A 287 7.22 21.12 2.37
N ASP A 288 7.90 20.01 2.11
CA ASP A 288 7.36 18.87 1.33
C ASP A 288 6.77 17.76 2.22
N THR A 289 6.82 17.90 3.56
CA THR A 289 6.55 16.86 4.58
C THR A 289 5.11 16.34 4.71
N TRP A 290 4.24 16.59 3.73
CA TRP A 290 2.86 16.10 3.75
C TRP A 290 2.77 14.60 3.41
N VAL A 291 2.19 13.84 4.32
CA VAL A 291 1.87 12.43 4.17
C VAL A 291 0.36 12.30 3.98
N ASN A 292 -0.05 11.69 2.89
CA ASN A 292 -1.45 11.35 2.63
C ASN A 292 -1.95 10.38 3.69
N ILE A 293 -3.15 10.58 4.22
CA ILE A 293 -3.84 9.60 5.06
C ILE A 293 -5.17 9.24 4.41
N ASP A 294 -5.64 8.02 4.61
CA ASP A 294 -7.00 7.64 4.22
C ASP A 294 -8.00 8.09 5.30
N SER A 295 -9.17 8.54 4.86
CA SER A 295 -10.34 8.88 5.66
C SER A 295 -10.70 7.82 6.72
N SER A 296 -10.42 6.54 6.45
CA SER A 296 -10.56 5.42 7.39
C SER A 296 -9.68 5.58 8.64
N PHE A 297 -8.54 6.25 8.55
CA PHE A 297 -7.55 6.52 9.62
C PHE A 297 -7.81 7.84 10.37
N THR A 298 -8.89 8.55 10.04
CA THR A 298 -9.19 9.90 10.56
C THR A 298 -10.25 9.90 11.67
N GLY A 299 -10.71 8.71 12.06
CA GLY A 299 -11.59 8.54 13.21
C GLY A 299 -10.91 9.01 14.50
N ASP A 300 -11.73 9.33 15.50
CA ASP A 300 -11.25 9.64 16.86
C ASP A 300 -10.72 8.34 17.49
N ILE A 301 -9.54 7.93 17.08
CA ILE A 301 -8.85 6.80 17.69
C ILE A 301 -8.42 7.32 19.06
N GLY A 302 -9.12 6.86 20.09
CA GLY A 302 -8.93 7.25 21.48
C GLY A 302 -7.64 6.72 22.10
N ASP A 303 -6.67 6.32 21.28
CA ASP A 303 -5.39 5.77 21.72
C ASP A 303 -4.37 6.90 21.88
N PRO A 304 -3.96 7.24 23.12
CA PRO A 304 -2.94 8.24 23.40
C PRO A 304 -1.53 7.84 22.92
N GLU A 305 -1.32 6.59 22.50
CA GLU A 305 -0.04 6.11 21.95
C GLU A 305 0.12 6.35 20.44
N ILE A 306 -0.90 6.88 19.75
CA ILE A 306 -0.79 7.17 18.31
C ILE A 306 0.00 8.46 18.10
N ASN A 307 1.31 8.30 17.85
CA ASN A 307 2.22 9.40 17.52
C ASN A 307 1.80 10.22 16.28
N TYR A 308 0.82 9.74 15.49
CA TYR A 308 0.35 10.34 14.24
C TYR A 308 -1.09 10.88 14.28
N LYS A 309 -1.67 11.12 15.48
CA LYS A 309 -3.03 11.63 15.61
C LYS A 309 -3.20 13.00 14.91
N PRO A 310 -4.20 13.18 14.02
CA PRO A 310 -4.49 14.49 13.43
C PRO A 310 -4.91 15.54 14.48
N HIS A 311 -4.68 16.82 14.19
CA HIS A 311 -5.20 17.94 14.98
C HIS A 311 -6.73 17.90 15.08
N LYS A 312 -7.33 18.68 15.98
CA LYS A 312 -8.79 18.79 16.03
C LYS A 312 -9.35 19.44 14.76
N LYS A 313 -10.50 18.95 14.29
CA LYS A 313 -11.22 19.49 13.13
C LYS A 313 -11.59 20.97 13.33
N PRO A 314 -11.30 21.86 12.37
CA PRO A 314 -11.60 23.30 12.50
C PRO A 314 -13.09 23.59 12.36
N SER A 315 -13.59 24.58 13.11
CA SER A 315 -15.00 25.02 13.09
C SER A 315 -15.32 26.04 12.01
N ASN A 316 -14.32 26.75 11.48
CA ASN A 316 -14.45 27.84 10.50
C ASN A 316 -14.19 27.41 9.04
N TRP A 317 -14.23 26.10 8.77
CA TRP A 317 -13.96 25.49 7.46
C TRP A 317 -14.60 26.25 6.29
N ALA A 318 -15.90 26.53 6.36
CA ALA A 318 -16.68 27.10 5.26
C ALA A 318 -16.14 28.45 4.76
N ASN A 319 -15.45 29.19 5.63
CA ASN A 319 -14.94 30.54 5.33
C ASN A 319 -13.43 30.55 5.02
N ALA A 320 -12.70 29.49 5.35
CA ALA A 320 -11.24 29.43 5.29
C ALA A 320 -10.71 28.39 4.29
N ALA A 321 -11.61 27.67 3.62
CA ALA A 321 -11.25 26.67 2.63
C ALA A 321 -10.51 27.30 1.44
N LYS A 322 -9.29 26.81 1.20
CA LYS A 322 -8.47 27.03 0.02
C LYS A 322 -8.75 25.93 -1.00
N VAL A 323 -8.26 26.10 -2.24
CA VAL A 323 -8.40 25.11 -3.31
C VAL A 323 -7.01 24.63 -3.76
N THR A 324 -6.83 23.33 -3.88
CA THR A 324 -5.74 22.69 -4.62
C THR A 324 -6.27 22.27 -5.98
N LEU A 325 -5.69 22.83 -7.05
CA LEU A 325 -6.18 22.65 -8.42
C LEU A 325 -5.87 21.26 -9.02
N LEU A 326 -4.74 20.63 -8.65
CA LEU A 326 -4.38 19.24 -8.90
C LEU A 326 -2.98 18.99 -8.32
N GLU A 327 -2.79 17.93 -7.52
CA GLU A 327 -1.48 17.53 -7.01
C GLU A 327 -1.17 16.11 -7.46
N GLU A 328 -0.09 15.93 -8.22
CA GLU A 328 0.42 14.62 -8.61
C GLU A 328 1.65 14.27 -7.79
N SER A 329 1.70 13.04 -7.29
CA SER A 329 2.87 12.52 -6.59
C SER A 329 3.17 11.09 -7.03
N LYS A 330 4.47 10.77 -7.01
CA LYS A 330 5.00 9.43 -7.26
C LYS A 330 5.76 9.01 -6.03
N THR A 331 5.26 7.99 -5.35
CA THR A 331 5.89 7.39 -4.18
C THR A 331 6.44 6.03 -4.59
N SER A 332 7.73 5.80 -4.38
CA SER A 332 8.32 4.48 -4.58
C SER A 332 8.46 3.81 -3.22
N ALA A 333 7.97 2.58 -3.07
CA ALA A 333 8.21 1.80 -1.87
C ALA A 333 9.72 1.57 -1.63
N ASP A 334 10.50 1.65 -2.70
CA ASP A 334 11.95 1.49 -2.69
C ASP A 334 12.71 2.71 -2.12
N PHE A 335 12.09 3.86 -1.86
CA PHE A 335 12.80 5.10 -1.46
C PHE A 335 12.02 5.99 -0.47
N SER A 336 10.91 5.49 0.05
CA SER A 336 9.99 6.25 0.88
C SER A 336 10.10 5.81 2.34
N SER A 337 9.88 6.74 3.26
CA SER A 337 9.65 6.40 4.67
C SER A 337 8.49 5.40 4.80
N ASP A 338 8.59 4.53 5.80
CA ASP A 338 7.56 3.53 6.10
C ASP A 338 6.21 4.16 6.37
N LEU A 339 6.20 5.32 7.02
CA LEU A 339 5.01 6.12 7.25
C LEU A 339 4.32 6.50 5.94
N LYS A 340 5.08 6.99 4.95
CA LYS A 340 4.52 7.37 3.65
C LYS A 340 4.15 6.15 2.79
N ILE A 341 4.84 5.02 2.95
CA ILE A 341 4.43 3.78 2.29
C ILE A 341 3.10 3.31 2.88
N ALA A 342 2.99 3.17 4.19
CA ALA A 342 1.78 2.66 4.81
C ALA A 342 0.56 3.57 4.65
N ALA A 343 0.79 4.88 4.59
CA ALA A 343 -0.31 5.83 4.43
C ALA A 343 -0.80 5.95 2.97
N VAL A 344 -0.03 5.42 2.00
CA VAL A 344 -0.37 5.43 0.57
C VAL A 344 -0.50 4.00 0.00
N ALA A 345 -0.13 2.97 0.73
CA ALA A 345 -0.21 1.58 0.34
C ALA A 345 -0.59 0.75 1.56
N GLU A 346 -1.72 0.07 1.47
CA GLU A 346 -2.08 -1.00 2.38
C GLU A 346 -0.89 -1.97 2.48
N VAL A 347 -0.37 -2.16 3.70
CA VAL A 347 1.01 -2.54 3.99
C VAL A 347 1.31 -3.99 3.58
N ASP A 348 1.73 -4.14 2.33
CA ASP A 348 2.67 -5.18 1.90
C ASP A 348 3.85 -4.44 1.25
N THR A 349 4.94 -4.28 2.01
CA THR A 349 6.21 -3.69 1.55
C THR A 349 6.89 -4.64 0.57
N THR A 350 6.36 -4.68 -0.65
CA THR A 350 7.01 -5.34 -1.76
C THR A 350 7.98 -4.35 -2.39
N PHE A 351 9.29 -4.61 -2.25
CA PHE A 351 10.29 -4.04 -3.15
C PHE A 351 9.80 -4.24 -4.58
N ASN A 352 10.07 -3.28 -5.46
CA ASN A 352 9.54 -3.28 -6.82
C ASN A 352 8.07 -2.84 -6.94
N SER A 353 7.67 -1.83 -6.16
CA SER A 353 6.38 -1.16 -6.31
C SER A 353 6.49 0.38 -6.36
N ILE A 354 5.58 0.97 -7.14
CA ILE A 354 5.43 2.41 -7.32
C ILE A 354 3.95 2.72 -7.13
N VAL A 355 3.64 3.73 -6.33
CA VAL A 355 2.30 4.29 -6.21
C VAL A 355 2.28 5.68 -6.83
N LEU A 356 1.43 5.86 -7.82
CA LEU A 356 1.10 7.17 -8.37
C LEU A 356 -0.18 7.67 -7.71
N THR A 357 -0.18 8.90 -7.25
CA THR A 357 -1.36 9.54 -6.64
C THR A 357 -1.66 10.84 -7.36
N ARG A 358 -2.94 11.08 -7.63
CA ARG A 358 -3.49 12.33 -8.15
C ARG A 358 -4.61 12.79 -7.21
N ASP A 359 -4.40 13.95 -6.60
CA ASP A 359 -5.32 14.54 -5.62
C ASP A 359 -5.92 15.83 -6.16
N PHE A 360 -7.23 16.02 -5.92
CA PHE A 360 -7.92 17.30 -6.07
C PHE A 360 -8.71 17.57 -4.80
N ALA A 361 -8.55 18.74 -4.18
CA ALA A 361 -9.22 19.01 -2.91
C ALA A 361 -9.41 20.51 -2.66
N ARG A 362 -10.53 20.84 -2.02
CA ARG A 362 -10.64 22.03 -1.18
C ARG A 362 -10.04 21.67 0.18
N TYR A 363 -9.27 22.57 0.81
CA TYR A 363 -8.57 22.25 2.05
C TYR A 363 -8.34 23.45 2.98
N MET A 364 -7.99 23.15 4.23
CA MET A 364 -7.56 24.08 5.26
C MET A 364 -6.51 23.38 6.12
N ASP A 365 -5.43 24.09 6.42
CA ASP A 365 -4.36 23.59 7.29
C ASP A 365 -4.60 24.06 8.73
N VAL A 366 -4.32 23.17 9.69
CA VAL A 366 -4.39 23.41 11.14
C VAL A 366 -3.06 23.01 11.76
N ASP A 367 -2.53 23.85 12.65
CA ASP A 367 -1.20 23.69 13.25
C ASP A 367 -1.15 24.00 14.76
N SER A 368 -2.31 23.95 15.42
CA SER A 368 -2.43 24.19 16.87
C SER A 368 -1.79 23.08 17.70
N ARG A 369 -0.71 23.39 18.42
CA ARG A 369 -0.09 22.45 19.36
C ARG A 369 -0.93 22.12 20.60
N GLU A 370 -1.95 22.92 20.91
CA GLU A 370 -2.72 22.78 22.15
C GLU A 370 -3.52 21.46 22.21
N ASP A 371 -3.77 20.84 21.05
CA ASP A 371 -4.62 19.65 20.92
C ASP A 371 -3.87 18.33 20.68
N LEU A 372 -2.52 18.33 20.69
CA LEU A 372 -1.70 17.15 20.37
C LEU A 372 -1.09 16.48 21.62
N PRO A 373 -0.93 15.14 21.63
CA PRO A 373 -0.13 14.45 22.63
C PRO A 373 1.33 14.95 22.68
N ALA A 374 1.96 14.90 23.86
CA ALA A 374 3.33 15.43 24.07
C ALA A 374 4.41 14.78 23.18
N ASN A 375 4.18 13.55 22.72
CA ASN A 375 5.03 12.75 21.86
C ASN A 375 4.58 12.74 20.38
N SER A 376 3.64 13.60 19.98
CA SER A 376 3.15 13.62 18.60
C SER A 376 4.26 14.00 17.60
N HIS A 377 4.34 13.26 16.51
CA HIS A 377 5.18 13.58 15.34
C HIS A 377 4.46 14.50 14.35
N VAL A 378 3.16 14.79 14.56
CA VAL A 378 2.36 15.64 13.68
C VAL A 378 2.66 17.11 13.95
N ILE A 379 3.02 17.84 12.91
CA ILE A 379 3.26 19.29 12.92
C ILE A 379 2.02 20.04 12.44
N GLN A 380 1.36 19.55 11.39
CA GLN A 380 0.14 20.15 10.84
C GLN A 380 -0.81 19.08 10.34
N THR A 381 -2.10 19.41 10.29
CA THR A 381 -3.12 18.57 9.67
C THR A 381 -3.84 19.35 8.60
N ARG A 382 -3.97 18.74 7.42
CA ARG A 382 -4.75 19.26 6.32
C ARG A 382 -6.12 18.62 6.32
N TYR A 383 -7.11 19.42 6.66
CA TYR A 383 -8.52 19.08 6.52
C TYR A 383 -8.98 19.43 5.12
N GLY A 384 -9.80 18.58 4.52
CA GLY A 384 -10.24 18.83 3.17
C GLY A 384 -11.45 18.02 2.75
N VAL A 385 -11.91 18.40 1.57
CA VAL A 385 -12.94 17.70 0.82
C VAL A 385 -12.42 17.57 -0.60
N GLY A 386 -12.39 16.35 -1.12
CA GLY A 386 -11.62 16.07 -2.33
C GLY A 386 -11.89 14.72 -2.96
N ILE A 387 -11.10 14.43 -3.98
CA ILE A 387 -11.02 13.14 -4.65
C ILE A 387 -9.54 12.77 -4.78
N ARG A 388 -9.25 11.48 -4.60
CA ARG A 388 -7.94 10.88 -4.77
C ARG A 388 -8.03 9.72 -5.74
N LEU A 389 -7.21 9.75 -6.79
CA LEU A 389 -6.91 8.60 -7.64
C LEU A 389 -5.54 8.06 -7.24
N MET A 390 -5.50 6.79 -6.85
CA MET A 390 -4.28 6.06 -6.58
C MET A 390 -4.13 4.93 -7.58
N ILE A 391 -2.94 4.79 -8.15
CA ILE A 391 -2.57 3.67 -8.99
C ILE A 391 -1.32 3.04 -8.38
N LYS A 392 -1.45 1.80 -7.90
CA LYS A 392 -0.34 1.01 -7.41
C LYS A 392 0.12 0.08 -8.52
N VAL A 393 1.40 0.17 -8.83
CA VAL A 393 2.08 -0.66 -9.83
C VAL A 393 3.09 -1.52 -9.09
N SER A 394 2.94 -2.84 -9.16
CA SER A 394 3.79 -3.80 -8.45
C SER A 394 4.36 -4.85 -9.39
N ASN A 395 5.42 -5.54 -8.97
CA ASN A 395 6.13 -6.53 -9.79
C ASN A 395 6.55 -5.96 -11.16
N ILE A 396 7.09 -4.73 -11.16
CA ILE A 396 7.47 -4.01 -12.37
C ILE A 396 8.65 -4.72 -13.05
N GLU A 397 8.51 -5.07 -14.32
CA GLU A 397 9.56 -5.63 -15.14
C GLU A 397 10.73 -4.65 -15.25
N PHE A 398 11.96 -5.16 -15.07
CA PHE A 398 13.14 -4.32 -14.99
C PHE A 398 13.30 -3.47 -16.26
N GLY A 399 13.55 -2.17 -16.08
CA GLY A 399 13.66 -1.21 -17.18
C GLY A 399 12.35 -0.55 -17.61
N THR A 400 11.20 -1.01 -17.11
CA THR A 400 9.91 -0.37 -17.36
C THR A 400 9.83 0.98 -16.68
N ASP A 401 9.54 2.04 -17.45
CA ASP A 401 9.31 3.38 -16.92
C ASP A 401 7.82 3.58 -16.57
N VAL A 402 7.53 3.76 -15.29
CA VAL A 402 6.17 3.90 -14.77
C VAL A 402 5.77 5.38 -14.69
N SER A 403 4.72 5.74 -15.44
CA SER A 403 4.07 7.05 -15.43
C SER A 403 2.57 6.91 -15.68
N PHE A 404 1.78 7.94 -15.32
CA PHE A 404 0.33 7.98 -15.59
C PHE A 404 0.00 7.70 -17.08
N GLY A 405 0.79 8.25 -18.00
CA GLY A 405 0.60 8.05 -19.44
C GLY A 405 0.88 6.63 -19.94
N ALA A 406 1.68 5.84 -19.20
CA ALA A 406 2.16 4.52 -19.64
C ALA A 406 1.50 3.33 -18.92
N ILE A 407 0.78 3.55 -17.81
CA ILE A 407 0.23 2.46 -16.98
C ILE A 407 -0.66 1.48 -17.76
N GLY A 408 -1.49 1.99 -18.68
CA GLY A 408 -2.35 1.14 -19.48
C GLY A 408 -1.56 0.18 -20.36
N ALA A 409 -0.58 0.70 -21.10
CA ALA A 409 0.34 -0.11 -21.90
C ALA A 409 1.16 -1.09 -21.06
N ILE A 410 1.63 -0.67 -19.88
CA ILE A 410 2.38 -1.53 -18.94
C ILE A 410 1.53 -2.74 -18.52
N SER A 411 0.25 -2.52 -18.20
CA SER A 411 -0.67 -3.60 -17.84
C SER A 411 -0.97 -4.53 -19.02
N GLU A 412 -1.24 -3.97 -20.20
CA GLU A 412 -1.54 -4.73 -21.42
C GLU A 412 -0.39 -5.64 -21.86
N LEU A 413 0.83 -5.12 -21.77
CA LEU A 413 2.06 -5.85 -22.11
C LEU A 413 2.50 -6.81 -21.00
N ASN A 414 1.76 -6.89 -19.90
CA ASN A 414 2.05 -7.75 -18.75
C ASN A 414 3.44 -7.47 -18.13
N LEU A 415 3.87 -6.20 -18.19
CA LEU A 415 5.13 -5.70 -17.64
C LEU A 415 5.01 -5.37 -16.16
N ALA A 416 3.80 -5.20 -15.63
CA ALA A 416 3.56 -5.05 -14.19
C ALA A 416 2.13 -5.41 -13.82
N ASN A 417 1.91 -5.67 -12.53
CA ASN A 417 0.57 -5.68 -11.96
C ASN A 417 0.14 -4.23 -11.69
N VAL A 418 -1.11 -3.92 -12.01
CA VAL A 418 -1.68 -2.60 -11.77
C VAL A 418 -2.94 -2.77 -10.91
N GLU A 419 -3.06 -1.93 -9.89
CA GLU A 419 -4.19 -1.83 -9.00
C GLU A 419 -4.60 -0.35 -8.98
N TYR A 420 -5.88 -0.06 -8.80
CA TYR A 420 -6.35 1.32 -8.70
C TYR A 420 -7.36 1.50 -7.58
N SER A 421 -7.41 2.73 -7.05
CA SER A 421 -8.44 3.19 -6.13
C SER A 421 -8.83 4.63 -6.45
N ILE A 422 -10.13 4.91 -6.48
CA ILE A 422 -10.71 6.24 -6.53
C ILE A 422 -11.50 6.43 -5.24
N SER A 423 -11.08 7.40 -4.42
CA SER A 423 -11.69 7.67 -3.12
C SER A 423 -12.12 9.13 -3.01
N GLY A 424 -13.34 9.35 -2.55
CA GLY A 424 -13.87 10.67 -2.19
C GLY A 424 -13.60 10.96 -0.72
N ILE A 425 -13.09 12.15 -0.42
CA ILE A 425 -12.76 12.60 0.92
C ILE A 425 -13.79 13.65 1.32
N GLY A 426 -14.57 13.42 2.37
CA GLY A 426 -15.55 14.40 2.88
C GLY A 426 -16.67 14.80 1.90
N PHE A 427 -16.82 14.03 0.82
CA PHE A 427 -17.77 14.22 -0.27
C PHE A 427 -18.33 12.87 -0.72
N ALA A 428 -19.65 12.72 -0.62
CA ALA A 428 -20.35 11.55 -1.12
C ALA A 428 -21.76 11.92 -1.59
N ASP A 429 -21.86 12.25 -2.87
CA ASP A 429 -23.14 12.31 -3.59
C ASP A 429 -23.38 10.95 -4.26
N ARG A 430 -24.57 10.37 -4.07
CA ARG A 430 -24.94 9.08 -4.67
C ARG A 430 -24.98 9.13 -6.19
N ASN A 431 -25.20 10.33 -6.76
CA ASN A 431 -25.10 10.55 -8.20
C ASN A 431 -23.68 10.29 -8.74
N LEU A 432 -22.65 10.36 -7.88
CA LEU A 432 -21.27 10.07 -8.29
C LEU A 432 -21.05 8.59 -8.60
N LEU A 433 -21.88 7.68 -8.07
CA LEU A 433 -21.74 6.24 -8.33
C LEU A 433 -21.79 5.90 -9.82
N GLU A 434 -22.57 6.64 -10.61
CA GLU A 434 -22.66 6.48 -12.07
C GLU A 434 -21.39 6.93 -12.79
N LEU A 435 -20.64 7.87 -12.21
CA LEU A 435 -19.35 8.34 -12.75
C LEU A 435 -18.22 7.37 -12.44
N LEU A 436 -18.39 6.48 -11.45
CA LEU A 436 -17.33 5.59 -11.02
C LEU A 436 -17.23 4.35 -11.93
N PRO A 437 -16.00 3.91 -12.25
CA PRO A 437 -15.77 2.75 -13.11
C PRO A 437 -16.33 1.46 -12.50
N GLY A 438 -16.80 0.54 -13.35
CA GLY A 438 -17.09 -0.84 -12.96
C GLY A 438 -15.84 -1.73 -12.92
N PRO A 439 -15.98 -3.01 -12.59
CA PRO A 439 -14.87 -3.98 -12.71
C PRO A 439 -14.45 -4.09 -14.17
N GLN A 440 -13.16 -3.93 -14.45
CA GLN A 440 -12.66 -3.87 -15.83
C GLN A 440 -11.20 -4.34 -15.95
N ASN A 441 -10.79 -4.66 -17.17
CA ASN A 441 -9.36 -4.84 -17.47
C ASN A 441 -8.66 -3.50 -17.40
N ILE A 442 -7.45 -3.46 -16.84
CA ILE A 442 -6.62 -2.27 -16.89
C ILE A 442 -5.89 -2.26 -18.23
N THR A 443 -6.28 -1.31 -19.07
CA THR A 443 -5.83 -1.08 -20.45
C THR A 443 -5.59 0.42 -20.64
N GLN A 444 -4.98 0.83 -21.74
CA GLN A 444 -4.82 2.27 -22.02
C GLN A 444 -6.18 2.98 -22.17
N GLU A 445 -7.17 2.29 -22.72
CA GLU A 445 -8.53 2.81 -22.81
C GLU A 445 -9.18 2.97 -21.43
N THR A 446 -9.07 1.96 -20.56
CA THR A 446 -9.69 2.06 -19.24
C THR A 446 -8.99 3.07 -18.34
N VAL A 447 -7.67 3.25 -18.44
CA VAL A 447 -6.96 4.34 -17.77
C VAL A 447 -7.49 5.72 -18.21
N ARG A 448 -7.72 5.93 -19.51
CA ARG A 448 -8.37 7.18 -19.99
C ARG A 448 -9.78 7.35 -19.43
N ASN A 449 -10.54 6.26 -19.29
CA ASN A 449 -11.86 6.30 -18.67
C ASN A 449 -11.77 6.65 -17.18
N LEU A 450 -10.76 6.13 -16.45
CA LEU A 450 -10.50 6.51 -15.05
C LEU A 450 -10.19 8.01 -14.93
N GLU A 451 -9.36 8.55 -15.82
CA GLU A 451 -9.04 9.98 -15.85
C GLU A 451 -10.27 10.84 -16.14
N LYS A 452 -11.11 10.40 -17.09
CA LYS A 452 -12.38 11.07 -17.39
C LYS A 452 -13.30 11.08 -16.17
N SER A 453 -13.52 9.93 -15.54
CA SER A 453 -14.30 9.81 -14.30
C SER A 453 -13.76 10.71 -13.19
N PHE A 454 -12.44 10.73 -13.00
CA PHE A 454 -11.79 11.60 -12.02
C PHE A 454 -12.08 13.09 -12.31
N ASN A 455 -11.93 13.54 -13.55
CA ASN A 455 -12.19 14.91 -13.96
C ASN A 455 -13.67 15.31 -13.84
N ASP A 456 -14.58 14.40 -14.21
CA ASP A 456 -16.03 14.63 -14.09
C ASP A 456 -16.44 14.80 -12.61
N ILE A 457 -15.83 14.03 -11.70
CA ILE A 457 -16.05 14.17 -10.25
C ILE A 457 -15.41 15.46 -9.72
N CYS A 458 -14.21 15.85 -10.19
CA CYS A 458 -13.58 17.12 -9.80
C CYS A 458 -14.49 18.30 -10.13
N LYS A 459 -15.02 18.34 -11.36
CA LYS A 459 -15.97 19.38 -11.80
C LYS A 459 -17.21 19.42 -10.91
N ARG A 460 -17.76 18.25 -10.56
CA ARG A 460 -18.93 18.17 -9.67
C ARG A 460 -18.63 18.72 -8.27
N LEU A 461 -17.45 18.43 -7.72
CA LEU A 461 -17.00 18.97 -6.45
C LEU A 461 -16.81 20.50 -6.50
N GLU A 462 -16.30 21.03 -7.61
CA GLU A 462 -16.17 22.48 -7.82
C GLU A 462 -17.53 23.19 -7.82
N GLU A 463 -18.55 22.56 -8.41
CA GLU A 463 -19.91 23.11 -8.48
C GLU A 463 -20.70 22.98 -7.17
N THR A 464 -20.22 22.19 -6.20
CA THR A 464 -20.93 21.95 -4.93
C THR A 464 -20.65 23.08 -3.93
N ASP A 465 -21.69 23.53 -3.21
CA ASP A 465 -21.58 24.53 -2.14
C ASP A 465 -20.74 23.97 -0.98
N VAL A 466 -19.78 24.75 -0.50
CA VAL A 466 -18.87 24.37 0.59
C VAL A 466 -19.64 23.98 1.86
N ASN A 467 -20.82 24.56 2.09
CA ASN A 467 -21.66 24.26 3.25
C ASN A 467 -22.30 22.86 3.21
N GLU A 468 -22.39 22.26 2.03
CA GLU A 468 -22.88 20.89 1.85
C GLU A 468 -21.77 19.84 2.05
N LEU A 469 -20.51 20.29 2.12
CA LEU A 469 -19.34 19.44 2.21
C LEU A 469 -18.93 19.15 3.66
N SER A 470 -18.37 17.97 3.90
CA SER A 470 -18.01 17.51 5.25
C SER A 470 -16.50 17.25 5.36
N PRO A 471 -15.67 18.25 5.72
CA PRO A 471 -14.22 18.08 5.68
C PRO A 471 -13.72 16.98 6.62
N GLN A 472 -12.74 16.23 6.14
CA GLN A 472 -12.02 15.17 6.82
C GLN A 472 -10.52 15.46 6.77
N ALA A 473 -9.75 14.97 7.75
CA ALA A 473 -8.30 15.03 7.64
C ALA A 473 -7.86 14.14 6.46
N TYR A 474 -6.92 14.58 5.63
CA TYR A 474 -6.49 13.77 4.47
C TYR A 474 -5.01 13.85 4.15
N LYS A 475 -4.30 14.81 4.76
CA LYS A 475 -2.85 14.79 4.90
C LYS A 475 -2.44 15.23 6.30
N ILE A 476 -1.32 14.70 6.79
CA ILE A 476 -0.61 15.18 7.97
C ILE A 476 0.78 15.59 7.57
N ARG A 477 1.29 16.65 8.17
CA ARG A 477 2.68 17.05 8.06
C ARG A 477 3.41 16.52 9.27
N VAL A 478 4.52 15.80 9.07
CA VAL A 478 5.25 15.16 10.18
C VAL A 478 6.67 15.70 10.32
N SER A 479 7.25 15.56 11.51
CA SER A 479 8.63 15.95 11.80
C SER A 479 9.68 14.96 11.30
N GLU A 480 9.26 13.82 10.78
CA GLU A 480 10.16 12.77 10.30
C GLU A 480 10.62 12.99 8.85
N ALA A 481 11.75 12.38 8.49
CA ALA A 481 12.27 12.45 7.13
C ALA A 481 11.36 11.66 6.17
N GLN A 482 10.89 12.29 5.10
CA GLN A 482 9.97 11.66 4.15
C GLN A 482 10.60 10.59 3.27
N ASN A 483 11.83 10.82 2.83
CA ASN A 483 12.58 9.92 1.96
C ASN A 483 13.72 9.35 2.80
N ILE A 484 13.56 8.10 3.19
CA ILE A 484 14.61 7.33 3.83
C ILE A 484 15.18 6.45 2.71
N ASP A 485 16.47 6.57 2.47
CA ASP A 485 17.18 5.61 1.65
C ASP A 485 17.17 4.28 2.42
N PRO A 486 16.39 3.28 1.96
CA PRO A 486 16.19 2.05 2.71
C PRO A 486 17.48 1.23 2.80
N THR A 487 18.49 1.59 2.00
CA THR A 487 19.79 0.94 2.01
C THR A 487 20.67 1.45 3.15
N ILE A 488 20.36 2.59 3.81
CA ILE A 488 21.23 3.17 4.85
C ILE A 488 21.43 2.25 6.04
N GLU A 489 20.38 1.60 6.55
CA GLU A 489 20.54 0.64 7.65
C GLU A 489 21.43 -0.53 7.20
N THR A 490 21.25 -1.00 5.96
CA THR A 490 22.07 -2.06 5.39
C THR A 490 23.52 -1.61 5.21
N GLN A 491 23.74 -0.38 4.73
CA GLN A 491 25.04 0.23 4.55
C GLN A 491 25.77 0.33 5.90
N ALA A 492 25.07 0.73 6.96
CA ALA A 492 25.60 0.75 8.32
C ALA A 492 25.99 -0.65 8.80
N ILE A 493 25.21 -1.69 8.47
CA ILE A 493 25.52 -3.09 8.80
C ILE A 493 26.72 -3.60 8.01
N VAL A 494 26.78 -3.36 6.69
CA VAL A 494 27.92 -3.73 5.84
C VAL A 494 29.20 -3.06 6.34
N PHE A 495 29.11 -1.76 6.66
CA PHE A 495 30.22 -1.00 7.21
C PHE A 495 30.68 -1.60 8.55
N SER A 496 29.75 -1.87 9.47
CA SER A 496 30.01 -2.45 10.79
C SER A 496 30.60 -3.85 10.70
N ALA A 497 30.01 -4.75 9.90
CA ALA A 497 30.52 -6.10 9.68
C ALA A 497 31.97 -6.10 9.17
N ARG A 498 32.32 -5.15 8.28
CA ARG A 498 33.71 -4.98 7.81
C ARG A 498 34.65 -4.52 8.94
N GLN A 499 34.21 -3.60 9.80
CA GLN A 499 34.99 -3.18 10.96
C GLN A 499 35.19 -4.33 11.96
N ILE A 500 34.12 -5.07 12.27
CA ILE A 500 34.13 -6.24 13.17
C ILE A 500 35.04 -7.33 12.62
N ARG A 501 34.96 -7.65 11.33
CA ARG A 501 35.86 -8.62 10.66
C ARG A 501 37.33 -8.24 10.82
N ASN A 502 37.61 -6.94 10.80
CA ASN A 502 38.94 -6.34 10.99
C ASN A 502 39.31 -6.15 12.48
N LYS A 503 38.47 -6.63 13.41
CA LYS A 503 38.63 -6.52 14.87
C LYS A 503 38.68 -5.07 15.40
N ILE A 504 38.05 -4.14 14.69
CA ILE A 504 37.95 -2.74 15.08
C ILE A 504 36.80 -2.59 16.07
N ARG A 505 37.06 -1.91 17.19
CA ARG A 505 36.09 -1.74 18.29
C ARG A 505 35.01 -0.72 17.94
N LEU A 506 33.91 -0.73 18.69
CA LEU A 506 32.77 0.15 18.47
C LEU A 506 33.17 1.63 18.56
N GLY A 507 33.94 2.05 19.56
CA GLY A 507 34.33 3.44 19.78
C GLY A 507 35.17 4.03 18.65
N GLU A 508 36.08 3.25 18.07
CA GLU A 508 36.82 3.66 16.87
C GLU A 508 35.91 3.69 15.63
N THR A 509 35.00 2.73 15.54
CA THR A 509 34.04 2.65 14.44
C THR A 509 33.06 3.82 14.43
N LEU A 510 32.59 4.27 15.59
CA LEU A 510 31.73 5.46 15.72
C LEU A 510 32.43 6.72 15.22
N LYS A 511 33.74 6.88 15.47
CA LYS A 511 34.53 7.99 14.93
C LYS A 511 34.59 7.94 13.39
N LYS A 512 34.93 6.77 12.84
CA LYS A 512 34.96 6.54 11.38
C LYS A 512 33.59 6.72 10.72
N ALA A 513 32.52 6.30 11.40
CA ALA A 513 31.15 6.47 10.96
C ALA A 513 30.76 7.94 10.90
N ARG A 514 31.13 8.74 11.89
CA ARG A 514 30.91 10.19 11.91
C ARG A 514 31.61 10.89 10.75
N GLU A 515 32.85 10.51 10.45
CA GLU A 515 33.58 11.02 9.28
C GLU A 515 32.93 10.63 7.94
N ALA A 516 32.28 9.47 7.91
CA ALA A 516 31.52 8.98 6.76
C ALA A 516 30.07 9.52 6.70
N GLY A 517 29.62 10.25 7.71
CA GLY A 517 28.24 10.77 7.78
C GLY A 517 27.18 9.72 8.12
N ILE A 518 27.55 8.59 8.74
CA ILE A 518 26.60 7.56 9.19
C ILE A 518 26.15 7.89 10.63
N ALA A 519 24.85 7.79 10.89
CA ALA A 519 24.29 7.98 12.22
C ALA A 519 24.85 6.93 13.22
N GLU A 520 25.34 7.40 14.36
CA GLU A 520 25.94 6.55 15.40
C GLU A 520 24.98 5.48 15.92
N GLU A 521 23.69 5.79 16.02
CA GLU A 521 22.66 4.85 16.48
C GLU A 521 22.51 3.63 15.53
N LEU A 522 22.67 3.84 14.22
CA LEU A 522 22.64 2.74 13.26
C LEU A 522 23.86 1.81 13.40
N ILE A 523 25.01 2.37 13.75
CA ILE A 523 26.23 1.59 14.01
C ILE A 523 26.10 0.78 15.29
N LYS A 524 25.58 1.37 16.37
CA LYS A 524 25.32 0.65 17.62
C LYS A 524 24.33 -0.49 17.40
N LYS A 525 23.22 -0.23 16.68
CA LYS A 525 22.24 -1.24 16.28
C LYS A 525 22.91 -2.36 15.47
N ALA A 526 23.70 -2.02 14.46
CA ALA A 526 24.42 -3.00 13.63
C ALA A 526 25.41 -3.85 14.45
N TYR A 527 26.15 -3.27 15.39
CA TYR A 527 27.05 -4.01 16.28
C TYR A 527 26.30 -4.99 17.20
N SER A 528 25.13 -4.59 17.70
CA SER A 528 24.29 -5.48 18.50
C SER A 528 23.76 -6.69 17.72
N GLU A 529 23.63 -6.59 16.38
CA GLU A 529 23.26 -7.75 15.53
C GLU A 529 24.38 -8.82 15.46
N PHE A 530 25.61 -8.48 15.86
CA PHE A 530 26.75 -9.39 15.99
C PHE A 530 27.14 -9.59 17.46
N ASP A 531 26.19 -9.42 18.39
CA ASP A 531 26.39 -9.60 19.84
C ASP A 531 27.56 -8.77 20.43
N VAL A 532 27.84 -7.57 19.86
CA VAL A 532 28.79 -6.61 20.42
C VAL A 532 28.02 -5.50 21.15
N ASN A 533 28.10 -5.48 22.48
CA ASN A 533 27.32 -4.61 23.35
C ASN A 533 28.22 -3.63 24.10
N GLY A 534 29.02 -2.86 23.36
CA GLY A 534 29.93 -1.88 23.95
C GLY A 534 31.24 -1.72 23.16
N ASP A 535 32.23 -1.11 23.80
CA ASP A 535 33.57 -0.91 23.24
C ASP A 535 34.55 -2.05 23.61
N GLU A 536 34.03 -3.26 23.85
CA GLU A 536 34.87 -4.43 24.10
C GLU A 536 35.72 -4.84 22.89
N LYS A 537 36.71 -5.70 23.15
CA LYS A 537 37.51 -6.31 22.09
C LYS A 537 36.67 -7.33 21.34
N ILE A 538 36.63 -7.23 20.01
CA ILE A 538 35.94 -8.17 19.14
C ILE A 538 36.47 -9.60 19.35
N SER A 539 35.55 -10.52 19.65
CA SER A 539 35.83 -11.94 19.86
C SER A 539 36.09 -12.67 18.53
N TYR A 540 36.63 -13.88 18.61
CA TYR A 540 36.83 -14.71 17.41
C TYR A 540 35.50 -15.11 16.77
N GLN A 541 34.48 -15.40 17.59
CA GLN A 541 33.14 -15.76 17.14
C GLN A 541 32.48 -14.61 16.38
N GLN A 542 32.44 -13.41 16.97
CA GLN A 542 31.86 -12.21 16.37
C GLN A 542 32.54 -11.87 15.03
N ARG A 543 33.86 -12.04 14.96
CA ARG A 543 34.62 -11.87 13.71
C ARG A 543 34.18 -12.87 12.64
N ASN A 544 34.02 -14.14 13.00
CA ASN A 544 33.62 -15.18 12.05
C ASN A 544 32.17 -14.97 11.59
N GLU A 545 31.26 -14.61 12.49
CA GLU A 545 29.87 -14.29 12.14
C GLU A 545 29.79 -13.11 11.16
N ALA A 546 30.57 -12.05 11.40
CA ALA A 546 30.68 -10.93 10.47
C ALA A 546 31.32 -11.33 9.13
N ASP A 547 32.33 -12.20 9.14
CA ASP A 547 32.95 -12.72 7.92
C ASP A 547 31.98 -13.58 7.11
N ASP A 548 31.24 -14.47 7.76
CA ASP A 548 30.24 -15.33 7.13
C ASP A 548 29.05 -14.53 6.62
N TRP A 549 28.65 -13.46 7.32
CA TRP A 549 27.65 -12.53 6.81
C TRP A 549 28.12 -11.83 5.52
N LEU A 550 29.40 -11.50 5.41
CA LEU A 550 30.00 -10.85 4.25
C LEU A 550 30.36 -11.81 3.10
N LYS A 551 30.36 -13.13 3.34
CA LYS A 551 30.61 -14.17 2.33
C LYS A 551 29.34 -14.42 1.51
N ILE A 552 29.11 -13.52 0.56
CA ILE A 552 28.05 -13.60 -0.45
C ILE A 552 28.53 -13.14 -1.82
#